data_AF-A5JZX9-F1
#
_entry.id   AF-A5JZX9-F1
#
_cell.length_a   1.000
_cell.length_b   1.000
_cell.length_c   1.000
_cell.angle_alpha   90.00
_cell.angle_beta   90.00
_cell.angle_gamma   90.00
#
_symmetry.space_group_name_H-M   'P 1'
#
loop_
_entity.id
_entity.type
_entity.pdbx_description
1 polymer ?
#
loop_
_entity_poly.entity_id
_entity_poly.type
_entity_poly.pdbx_seq_one_letter_code
_entity_poly.pdbx_strand_id
1 'polypeptide(L)'
;MRDSVDVTTLLEKYTLNFLTSLLENKKQKKVLSKGKILEMARLFCIIEIVSKNLKDNMHSTLRQIFYTNPQLFISQKVSNVTIGKLTKIVKIPRELLNIYNSPKGIIRGNVFLREKNSSPWVDCMSIFETRGHLICPFGVSDIKISPDVKYVLIVEKETIFFRLLQSDFISNYGPCIMITARGFPDLNTRQLLYEIRRCNAGLKIFCLTDYDAYDVDDVSIDNLCWLNLFPPEEGLQKKVLKDIDISKLTLRDIRMLDNFCETVKSSSKFRASEIIAWTEYANHMKTSGVKYEVDAIQDIEEHLSRRIGELL
;
A
#
# COMPACT_ATOMS: atom_id res chain seq x y z
N MET A 1 5.26 18.78 -18.22
CA MET A 1 5.51 20.25 -18.17
C MET A 1 4.37 21.09 -18.76
N ARG A 2 3.45 20.55 -19.57
CA ARG A 2 2.23 21.27 -19.99
C ARG A 2 1.11 21.31 -18.93
N ASP A 3 1.17 20.50 -17.87
CA ASP A 3 0.05 20.33 -16.93
C ASP A 3 0.06 21.30 -15.73
N SER A 4 1.21 21.76 -15.23
CA SER A 4 1.26 22.58 -14.00
C SER A 4 0.69 23.99 -14.17
N VAL A 5 0.94 24.62 -15.33
CA VAL A 5 0.46 25.96 -15.67
C VAL A 5 -1.06 25.99 -15.82
N ASP A 6 -1.65 24.89 -16.31
CA ASP A 6 -3.11 24.75 -16.44
C ASP A 6 -3.78 24.64 -15.07
N VAL A 7 -3.22 23.85 -14.14
CA VAL A 7 -3.78 23.71 -12.78
C VAL A 7 -3.73 25.01 -12.00
N THR A 8 -2.61 25.75 -12.03
CA THR A 8 -2.51 27.04 -11.32
C THR A 8 -3.55 28.03 -11.85
N THR A 9 -3.68 28.16 -13.17
CA THR A 9 -4.68 29.04 -13.80
C THR A 9 -6.10 28.63 -13.44
N LEU A 10 -6.37 27.32 -13.41
CA LEU A 10 -7.67 26.77 -13.02
C LEU A 10 -8.01 27.08 -11.56
N LEU A 11 -7.06 26.91 -10.65
CA LEU A 11 -7.22 27.23 -9.22
C LEU A 11 -7.46 28.72 -8.99
N GLU A 12 -6.73 29.58 -9.68
CA GLU A 12 -6.92 31.04 -9.65
C GLU A 12 -8.32 31.42 -10.13
N LYS A 13 -8.75 30.87 -11.28
CA LYS A 13 -10.08 31.10 -11.84
C LYS A 13 -11.20 30.64 -10.90
N TYR A 14 -11.08 29.45 -10.31
CA TYR A 14 -12.07 28.95 -9.35
C TYR A 14 -12.13 29.81 -8.10
N THR A 15 -10.97 30.21 -7.58
CA THR A 15 -10.87 31.09 -6.40
C THR A 15 -11.52 32.44 -6.68
N LEU A 16 -11.17 33.08 -7.79
CA LEU A 16 -11.72 34.38 -8.17
C LEU A 16 -13.24 34.31 -8.42
N ASN A 17 -13.71 33.34 -9.22
CA ASN A 17 -15.14 33.18 -9.48
C ASN A 17 -15.94 32.94 -8.20
N PHE A 18 -15.38 32.16 -7.28
CA PHE A 18 -16.02 31.91 -5.99
C PHE A 18 -16.12 33.18 -5.15
N LEU A 19 -15.04 33.95 -5.02
CA LEU A 19 -15.03 35.23 -4.30
C LEU A 19 -16.00 36.23 -4.93
N THR A 20 -16.00 36.35 -6.27
CA THR A 20 -16.94 37.21 -7.00
C THR A 20 -18.39 36.79 -6.77
N SER A 21 -18.70 35.48 -6.76
CA SER A 21 -20.06 34.98 -6.47
C SER A 21 -20.56 35.32 -5.06
N LEU A 22 -19.65 35.46 -4.09
CA LEU A 22 -19.98 35.92 -2.73
C LEU A 22 -20.27 37.42 -2.68
N LEU A 23 -19.60 38.21 -3.53
CA LEU A 23 -19.77 39.66 -3.63
C LEU A 23 -20.99 40.08 -4.46
N GLU A 24 -21.30 39.34 -5.53
CA GLU A 24 -22.38 39.66 -6.48
C GLU A 24 -23.78 39.26 -6.02
N ASN A 25 -23.90 38.37 -5.02
CA ASN A 25 -25.17 37.95 -4.43
C ASN A 25 -25.84 39.08 -3.61
N LYS A 26 -26.36 40.09 -4.32
CA LYS A 26 -27.12 41.24 -3.77
C LYS A 26 -28.56 40.88 -3.37
N LYS A 27 -29.06 39.67 -3.65
CA LYS A 27 -30.41 39.21 -3.26
C LYS A 27 -30.32 38.21 -2.10
N GLN A 28 -30.69 38.69 -0.90
CA GLN A 28 -30.69 38.02 0.40
C GLN A 28 -29.33 37.48 0.86
N LYS A 29 -28.61 38.30 1.64
CA LYS A 29 -27.42 37.90 2.41
C LYS A 29 -27.79 36.80 3.42
N LYS A 30 -27.78 35.54 2.98
CA LYS A 30 -27.85 34.39 3.89
C LYS A 30 -26.55 34.38 4.67
N VAL A 31 -26.59 34.72 5.96
CA VAL A 31 -25.41 34.73 6.82
C VAL A 31 -24.71 33.38 6.71
N LEU A 32 -23.43 33.39 6.32
CA LEU A 32 -22.63 32.18 6.21
C LEU A 32 -22.48 31.60 7.62
N SER A 33 -22.85 30.33 7.78
CA SER A 33 -22.65 29.65 9.06
C SER A 33 -21.16 29.51 9.37
N LYS A 34 -20.82 29.49 10.67
CA LYS A 34 -19.44 29.25 11.14
C LYS A 34 -18.81 28.03 10.47
N GLY A 35 -19.59 26.95 10.29
CA GLY A 35 -19.15 25.74 9.60
C GLY A 35 -18.76 25.97 8.14
N LYS A 36 -19.58 26.69 7.37
CA LYS A 36 -19.26 27.03 5.97
C LYS A 36 -18.02 27.91 5.87
N ILE A 37 -17.87 28.89 6.77
CA ILE A 37 -16.68 29.75 6.82
C ILE A 37 -15.43 28.89 7.03
N LEU A 38 -15.48 27.95 7.97
CA LEU A 38 -14.36 27.07 8.26
C LEU A 38 -14.03 26.12 7.09
N GLU A 39 -15.05 25.59 6.39
CA GLU A 39 -14.83 24.77 5.20
C GLU A 39 -14.18 25.57 4.06
N MET A 40 -14.62 26.81 3.83
CA MET A 40 -14.01 27.69 2.82
C MET A 40 -12.56 28.02 3.18
N ALA A 41 -12.30 28.40 4.44
CA ALA A 41 -10.95 28.69 4.92
C ALA A 41 -10.00 27.49 4.74
N ARG A 42 -10.47 26.27 5.04
CA ARG A 42 -9.73 25.03 4.79
C ARG A 42 -9.41 24.86 3.31
N LEU A 43 -10.41 25.04 2.44
CA LEU A 43 -10.23 24.88 1.01
C LEU A 43 -9.20 25.88 0.46
N PHE A 44 -9.28 27.15 0.85
CA PHE A 44 -8.29 28.16 0.45
C PHE A 44 -6.88 27.83 0.94
N CYS A 45 -6.74 27.35 2.18
CA CYS A 45 -5.45 26.91 2.69
C CYS A 45 -4.86 25.75 1.86
N ILE A 46 -5.67 24.77 1.46
CA ILE A 46 -5.19 23.70 0.57
C ILE A 46 -4.84 24.23 -0.82
N ILE A 47 -5.64 25.16 -1.38
CA ILE A 47 -5.34 25.79 -2.68
C ILE A 47 -3.99 26.52 -2.63
N GLU A 48 -3.73 27.28 -1.56
CA GLU A 48 -2.46 27.97 -1.35
C GLU A 48 -1.28 26.98 -1.31
N ILE A 49 -1.42 25.89 -0.54
CA ILE A 49 -0.39 24.83 -0.46
C ILE A 49 -0.14 24.22 -1.85
N VAL A 50 -1.19 23.89 -2.60
CA VAL A 50 -1.06 23.33 -3.95
C VAL A 50 -0.40 24.32 -4.90
N SER A 51 -0.83 25.58 -4.91
CA SER A 51 -0.23 26.63 -5.74
C SER A 51 1.26 26.81 -5.43
N LYS A 52 1.65 26.77 -4.15
CA LYS A 52 3.05 26.80 -3.74
C LYS A 52 3.83 25.58 -4.21
N ASN A 53 3.28 24.39 -4.00
CA ASN A 53 3.90 23.13 -4.43
C ASN A 53 4.16 23.10 -5.95
N LEU A 54 3.20 23.56 -6.75
CA LEU A 54 3.31 23.60 -8.21
C LEU A 54 4.31 24.68 -8.67
N LYS A 55 4.30 25.85 -8.05
CA LYS A 55 5.20 26.97 -8.39
C LYS A 55 6.65 26.66 -8.06
N ASP A 56 6.90 26.13 -6.87
CA ASP A 56 8.25 25.89 -6.35
C ASP A 56 8.78 24.49 -6.72
N ASN A 57 7.99 23.69 -7.44
CA ASN A 57 8.24 22.27 -7.73
C ASN A 57 8.52 21.45 -6.44
N MET A 58 7.79 21.79 -5.38
CA MET A 58 7.82 21.13 -4.08
C MET A 58 6.66 20.16 -3.94
N HIS A 59 6.72 19.29 -2.94
CA HIS A 59 5.66 18.36 -2.60
C HIS A 59 5.29 18.44 -1.13
N SER A 60 4.07 18.04 -0.82
CA SER A 60 3.58 17.96 0.56
C SER A 60 2.98 16.60 0.83
N THR A 61 3.27 16.03 2.01
CA THR A 61 2.60 14.83 2.47
C THR A 61 1.25 15.16 3.12
N LEU A 62 0.30 14.23 3.10
CA LEU A 62 -0.98 14.39 3.82
C LEU A 62 -0.79 14.74 5.30
N ARG A 63 0.27 14.20 5.93
CA ARG A 63 0.63 14.49 7.32
C ARG A 63 1.15 15.91 7.49
N GLN A 64 2.05 16.38 6.62
CA GLN A 64 2.53 17.77 6.65
C GLN A 64 1.39 18.77 6.50
N ILE A 65 0.44 18.52 5.58
CA ILE A 65 -0.74 19.38 5.41
C ILE A 65 -1.57 19.44 6.69
N PHE A 66 -1.81 18.28 7.33
CA PHE A 66 -2.50 18.23 8.62
C PHE A 66 -1.79 19.09 9.69
N TYR A 67 -0.46 19.06 9.76
CA TYR A 67 0.32 19.86 10.71
C TYR A 67 0.49 21.33 10.34
N THR A 68 0.14 21.74 9.12
CA THR A 68 0.37 23.12 8.64
C THR A 68 -0.45 24.13 9.46
N ASN A 69 -1.67 23.77 9.86
CA ASN A 69 -2.49 24.59 10.75
C ASN A 69 -3.38 23.71 11.63
N PRO A 70 -2.93 23.34 12.85
CA PRO A 70 -3.67 22.43 13.73
C PRO A 70 -5.04 22.96 14.19
N GLN A 71 -5.21 24.29 14.24
CA GLN A 71 -6.49 24.91 14.58
C GLN A 71 -7.51 24.76 13.45
N LEU A 72 -7.04 24.81 12.20
CA LEU A 72 -7.88 24.66 11.02
C LEU A 72 -8.15 23.18 10.72
N PHE A 73 -7.12 22.34 10.80
CA PHE A 73 -7.15 20.89 10.55
C PHE A 73 -7.07 20.10 11.86
N ILE A 74 -8.14 20.15 12.65
CA ILE A 74 -8.26 19.46 13.95
C ILE A 74 -8.06 17.94 13.90
N SER A 75 -8.17 17.31 12.73
CA SER A 75 -7.81 15.91 12.53
C SER A 75 -7.38 15.66 11.09
N GLN A 76 -6.57 14.62 10.86
CA GLN A 76 -6.15 14.22 9.53
C GLN A 76 -7.35 13.84 8.62
N LYS A 77 -8.45 13.36 9.21
CA LYS A 77 -9.70 13.11 8.46
C LYS A 77 -10.22 14.41 7.82
N VAL A 78 -10.15 15.53 8.53
CA VAL A 78 -10.63 16.83 8.04
C VAL A 78 -9.75 17.36 6.90
N SER A 79 -8.43 17.28 7.00
CA SER A 79 -7.54 17.68 5.91
C SER A 79 -7.73 16.77 4.69
N ASN A 80 -7.79 15.45 4.87
CA ASN A 80 -8.01 14.49 3.79
C ASN A 80 -9.36 14.71 3.06
N VAL A 81 -10.45 14.97 3.80
CA VAL A 81 -11.75 15.30 3.19
C VAL A 81 -11.68 16.60 2.40
N THR A 82 -10.96 17.61 2.91
CA THR A 82 -10.80 18.90 2.21
C THR A 82 -10.01 18.73 0.92
N ILE A 83 -8.88 17.98 0.96
CA ILE A 83 -8.10 17.64 -0.24
C ILE A 83 -8.98 16.87 -1.23
N GLY A 84 -9.76 15.90 -0.76
CA GLY A 84 -10.71 15.15 -1.60
C GLY A 84 -11.83 16.00 -2.20
N LYS A 85 -12.26 17.09 -1.54
CA LYS A 85 -13.17 18.09 -2.13
C LYS A 85 -12.45 18.86 -3.25
N LEU A 86 -11.22 19.31 -3.01
CA LEU A 86 -10.44 20.02 -4.03
C LEU A 86 -10.23 19.17 -5.28
N THR A 87 -9.76 17.93 -5.13
CA THR A 87 -9.52 17.03 -6.28
C THR A 87 -10.78 16.79 -7.11
N LYS A 88 -11.96 16.76 -6.47
CA LYS A 88 -13.26 16.65 -7.16
C LYS A 88 -13.63 17.92 -7.92
N ILE A 89 -13.32 19.10 -7.36
CA ILE A 89 -13.57 20.40 -8.01
C ILE A 89 -12.72 20.53 -9.27
N VAL A 90 -11.40 20.29 -9.15
CA VAL A 90 -10.47 20.43 -10.27
C VAL A 90 -10.45 19.22 -11.19
N LYS A 91 -11.06 18.09 -10.78
CA LYS A 91 -11.05 16.80 -11.48
C LYS A 91 -9.63 16.25 -11.73
N ILE A 92 -8.71 16.54 -10.82
CA ILE A 92 -7.31 16.14 -10.90
C ILE A 92 -6.96 15.35 -9.64
N PRO A 93 -6.34 14.15 -9.75
CA PRO A 93 -5.89 13.38 -8.61
C PRO A 93 -4.82 14.13 -7.81
N ARG A 94 -4.78 13.92 -6.49
CA ARG A 94 -3.90 14.67 -5.58
C ARG A 94 -2.41 14.51 -5.92
N GLU A 95 -2.03 13.39 -6.52
CA GLU A 95 -0.66 13.07 -6.92
C GLU A 95 -0.18 14.02 -8.04
N LEU A 96 -1.08 14.54 -8.86
CA LEU A 96 -0.80 15.59 -9.86
C LEU A 96 -0.87 17.01 -9.28
N LEU A 97 -1.33 17.15 -8.03
CA LEU A 97 -1.28 18.38 -7.24
C LEU A 97 -0.04 18.42 -6.31
N ASN A 98 0.93 17.52 -6.55
CA ASN A 98 2.11 17.32 -5.70
C ASN A 98 1.80 17.02 -4.22
N ILE A 99 0.67 16.34 -3.97
CA ILE A 99 0.29 15.86 -2.64
C ILE A 99 0.41 14.34 -2.60
N TYR A 100 1.24 13.82 -1.69
CA TYR A 100 1.53 12.39 -1.60
C TYR A 100 1.29 11.82 -0.19
N ASN A 101 1.28 10.50 -0.10
CA ASN A 101 1.39 9.82 1.19
C ASN A 101 2.85 9.84 1.65
N SER A 102 3.06 9.75 2.97
CA SER A 102 4.40 9.43 3.48
C SER A 102 4.78 8.03 2.97
N PRO A 103 5.95 7.86 2.33
CA PRO A 103 6.38 6.55 1.87
C PRO A 103 6.63 5.64 3.07
N LYS A 104 6.20 4.38 2.96
CA LYS A 104 6.48 3.38 4.00
C LYS A 104 6.97 2.03 3.48
N GLY A 105 6.71 1.73 2.21
CA GLY A 105 7.12 0.45 1.62
C GLY A 105 8.62 0.39 1.38
N ILE A 106 9.19 -0.80 1.48
CA ILE A 106 10.62 -1.08 1.31
C ILE A 106 10.77 -2.21 0.29
N ILE A 107 11.78 -2.12 -0.57
CA ILE A 107 12.12 -3.15 -1.57
C ILE A 107 13.60 -3.51 -1.48
N ARG A 108 13.92 -4.80 -1.59
CA ARG A 108 15.30 -5.30 -1.73
C ARG A 108 15.32 -6.51 -2.66
N GLY A 109 16.33 -6.60 -3.52
CA GLY A 109 16.51 -7.76 -4.41
C GLY A 109 17.06 -7.38 -5.78
N ASN A 110 17.13 -8.36 -6.68
CA ASN A 110 17.80 -8.25 -7.99
C ASN A 110 16.97 -7.43 -9.00
N VAL A 111 16.81 -6.14 -8.71
CA VAL A 111 16.05 -5.18 -9.51
C VAL A 111 16.70 -3.80 -9.46
N PHE A 112 16.69 -3.12 -10.59
CA PHE A 112 17.05 -1.71 -10.69
C PHE A 112 15.79 -0.87 -10.90
N LEU A 113 15.68 0.22 -10.15
CA LEU A 113 14.57 1.16 -10.23
C LEU A 113 15.04 2.51 -10.74
N ARG A 114 14.25 3.14 -11.61
CA ARG A 114 14.42 4.54 -11.98
C ARG A 114 13.25 5.33 -11.43
N GLU A 115 13.45 6.02 -10.31
CA GLU A 115 12.40 6.78 -9.65
C GLU A 115 11.93 7.98 -10.48
N LYS A 116 10.65 8.37 -10.34
CA LYS A 116 10.18 9.62 -10.95
C LYS A 116 10.88 10.81 -10.29
N ASN A 117 11.24 11.81 -11.09
CA ASN A 117 11.98 13.01 -10.66
C ASN A 117 13.41 12.74 -10.16
N SER A 118 13.92 11.51 -10.31
CA SER A 118 15.31 11.14 -10.07
C SER A 118 16.00 10.76 -11.38
N SER A 119 17.30 11.07 -11.49
CA SER A 119 18.11 10.77 -12.68
C SER A 119 18.85 9.44 -12.63
N PRO A 120 19.47 9.03 -11.50
CA PRO A 120 20.19 7.75 -11.45
C PRO A 120 19.26 6.55 -11.31
N TRP A 121 19.74 5.40 -11.81
CA TRP A 121 19.19 4.10 -11.46
C TRP A 121 19.60 3.75 -10.03
N VAL A 122 18.64 3.24 -9.26
CA VAL A 122 18.85 2.67 -7.94
C VAL A 122 19.00 1.16 -8.09
N ASP A 123 20.12 0.63 -7.60
CA ASP A 123 20.32 -0.82 -7.44
C ASP A 123 19.75 -1.27 -6.10
N CYS A 124 18.62 -1.99 -6.11
CA CYS A 124 17.97 -2.49 -4.90
C CYS A 124 18.69 -3.68 -4.25
N MET A 125 19.80 -4.16 -4.83
CA MET A 125 20.69 -5.15 -4.21
C MET A 125 22.01 -4.52 -3.73
N SER A 126 22.17 -3.21 -3.89
CA SER A 126 23.35 -2.46 -3.46
C SER A 126 23.74 -2.77 -2.00
N ILE A 127 25.05 -2.80 -1.74
CA ILE A 127 25.63 -2.91 -0.40
C ILE A 127 25.28 -1.73 0.51
N PHE A 128 24.82 -0.62 -0.06
CA PHE A 128 24.36 0.55 0.70
C PHE A 128 22.89 0.44 1.10
N GLU A 129 22.15 -0.52 0.54
CA GLU A 129 20.70 -0.72 0.75
C GLU A 129 20.42 -1.99 1.58
N THR A 130 21.27 -2.31 2.56
CA THR A 130 21.20 -3.59 3.32
C THR A 130 19.86 -3.81 4.02
N ARG A 131 19.17 -2.73 4.42
CA ARG A 131 17.82 -2.76 5.01
C ARG A 131 16.69 -2.61 3.98
N GLY A 132 17.04 -2.66 2.70
CA GLY A 132 16.16 -2.38 1.59
C GLY A 132 15.99 -0.89 1.32
N HIS A 133 15.64 -0.60 0.07
CA HIS A 133 15.43 0.73 -0.45
C HIS A 133 14.00 1.19 -0.18
N LEU A 134 13.84 2.41 0.33
CA LEU A 134 12.52 3.01 0.57
C LEU A 134 11.84 3.31 -0.78
N ILE A 135 10.63 2.80 -0.98
CA ILE A 135 9.90 2.99 -2.24
C ILE A 135 9.58 4.48 -2.43
N CYS A 136 9.97 5.02 -3.59
CA CYS A 136 9.77 6.42 -3.94
C CYS A 136 8.31 6.88 -3.76
N PRO A 137 8.06 7.97 -3.02
CA PRO A 137 6.71 8.49 -2.84
C PRO A 137 6.09 9.06 -4.13
N PHE A 138 6.92 9.35 -5.14
CA PHE A 138 6.51 9.87 -6.45
C PHE A 138 6.23 8.75 -7.46
N GLY A 139 6.50 7.50 -7.08
CA GLY A 139 6.43 6.34 -7.93
C GLY A 139 7.67 6.14 -8.80
N VAL A 140 7.62 5.09 -9.61
CA VAL A 140 8.74 4.67 -10.46
C VAL A 140 8.44 5.00 -11.92
N SER A 141 9.48 5.38 -12.67
CA SER A 141 9.42 5.69 -14.09
C SER A 141 9.80 4.52 -14.98
N ASP A 142 10.75 3.69 -14.53
CA ASP A 142 11.23 2.51 -15.26
C ASP A 142 11.79 1.46 -14.28
N ILE A 143 11.74 0.19 -14.66
CA ILE A 143 12.16 -0.95 -13.85
C ILE A 143 12.92 -1.95 -14.71
N LYS A 144 14.06 -2.42 -14.21
CA LYS A 144 14.82 -3.51 -14.82
C LYS A 144 14.95 -4.65 -13.81
N ILE A 145 14.22 -5.73 -14.07
CA ILE A 145 14.28 -6.96 -13.29
C ILE A 145 15.34 -7.87 -13.91
N SER A 146 16.22 -8.43 -13.08
CA SER A 146 17.22 -9.37 -13.58
C SER A 146 16.55 -10.67 -14.08
N PRO A 147 17.00 -11.27 -15.21
CA PRO A 147 16.33 -12.44 -15.80
C PRO A 147 16.32 -13.70 -14.91
N ASP A 148 17.22 -13.78 -13.93
CA ASP A 148 17.37 -14.88 -12.98
C ASP A 148 16.43 -14.76 -11.77
N VAL A 149 15.69 -13.65 -11.63
CA VAL A 149 14.70 -13.48 -10.57
C VAL A 149 13.60 -14.53 -10.71
N LYS A 150 13.47 -15.38 -9.69
CA LYS A 150 12.52 -16.51 -9.68
C LYS A 150 11.11 -16.08 -9.29
N TYR A 151 10.99 -15.14 -8.34
CA TYR A 151 9.72 -14.68 -7.79
C TYR A 151 9.84 -13.32 -7.09
N VAL A 152 8.68 -12.73 -6.80
CA VAL A 152 8.54 -11.61 -5.85
C VAL A 152 7.95 -12.16 -4.55
N LEU A 153 8.50 -11.76 -3.41
CA LEU A 153 7.99 -12.10 -2.09
C LEU A 153 7.57 -10.81 -1.37
N ILE A 154 6.27 -10.63 -1.20
CA ILE A 154 5.68 -9.61 -0.34
C ILE A 154 5.64 -10.17 1.07
N VAL A 155 6.15 -9.41 2.04
CA VAL A 155 6.10 -9.71 3.47
C VAL A 155 5.33 -8.60 4.15
N GLU A 156 4.15 -8.90 4.71
CA GLU A 156 3.31 -7.91 5.39
C GLU A 156 4.05 -7.29 6.57
N LYS A 157 4.63 -8.16 7.41
CA LYS A 157 5.23 -7.78 8.69
C LYS A 157 6.68 -7.32 8.53
N GLU A 158 6.95 -6.11 8.99
CA GLU A 158 8.27 -5.51 8.87
C GLU A 158 9.35 -6.30 9.64
N THR A 159 9.01 -6.86 10.80
CA THR A 159 9.91 -7.65 11.63
C THR A 159 10.41 -8.89 10.89
N ILE A 160 9.51 -9.64 10.25
CA ILE A 160 9.86 -10.79 9.40
C ILE A 160 10.69 -10.34 8.21
N PHE A 161 10.31 -9.25 7.54
CA PHE A 161 11.06 -8.75 6.39
C PHE A 161 12.54 -8.51 6.77
N PHE A 162 12.80 -7.81 7.87
CA PHE A 162 14.18 -7.58 8.32
C PHE A 162 14.88 -8.85 8.79
N ARG A 163 14.17 -9.78 9.45
CA ARG A 163 14.73 -11.07 9.84
C ARG A 163 15.23 -11.85 8.61
N LEU A 164 14.41 -11.94 7.56
CA LEU A 164 14.79 -12.59 6.30
C LEU A 164 15.97 -11.89 5.60
N LEU A 165 16.05 -10.56 5.68
CA LEU A 165 17.23 -9.85 5.15
C LEU A 165 18.50 -10.15 5.95
N GLN A 166 18.39 -10.29 7.28
CA GLN A 166 19.52 -10.62 8.15
C GLN A 166 20.02 -12.06 7.97
N SER A 167 19.16 -12.98 7.55
CA SER A 167 19.52 -14.36 7.23
C SER A 167 19.97 -14.55 5.78
N ASP A 168 20.28 -13.47 5.06
CA ASP A 168 20.69 -13.46 3.66
C ASP A 168 19.73 -14.25 2.75
N PHE A 169 18.42 -14.21 3.03
CA PHE A 169 17.41 -15.03 2.37
C PHE A 169 17.44 -14.92 0.84
N ILE A 170 17.68 -13.72 0.30
CA ILE A 170 17.76 -13.49 -1.17
C ILE A 170 18.94 -14.26 -1.79
N SER A 171 20.07 -14.33 -1.09
CA SER A 171 21.26 -15.06 -1.56
C SER A 171 21.10 -16.58 -1.38
N ASN A 172 20.50 -17.00 -0.26
CA ASN A 172 20.37 -18.40 0.12
C ASN A 172 19.22 -19.12 -0.62
N TYR A 173 18.14 -18.41 -0.93
CA TYR A 173 16.90 -18.97 -1.46
C TYR A 173 16.37 -18.26 -2.71
N GLY A 174 16.98 -17.15 -3.12
CA GLY A 174 16.65 -16.43 -4.35
C GLY A 174 17.34 -17.01 -5.61
N PRO A 175 17.67 -16.16 -6.62
CA PRO A 175 17.45 -14.71 -6.71
C PRO A 175 15.97 -14.32 -6.69
N CYS A 176 15.60 -13.30 -5.92
CA CYS A 176 14.21 -12.85 -5.77
C CYS A 176 14.11 -11.34 -5.48
N ILE A 177 12.89 -10.80 -5.53
CA ILE A 177 12.58 -9.44 -5.11
C ILE A 177 11.72 -9.52 -3.85
N MET A 178 12.20 -8.96 -2.75
CA MET A 178 11.46 -8.85 -1.50
C MET A 178 10.86 -7.45 -1.33
N ILE A 179 9.59 -7.37 -0.93
CA ILE A 179 8.88 -6.12 -0.69
C ILE A 179 8.13 -6.20 0.64
N THR A 180 8.18 -5.15 1.46
CA THR A 180 7.25 -4.99 2.57
C THR A 180 6.53 -3.66 2.49
N ALA A 181 5.27 -3.63 2.89
CA ALA A 181 4.47 -2.43 3.03
C ALA A 181 4.27 -1.98 4.49
N ARG A 182 4.81 -2.73 5.46
CA ARG A 182 4.54 -2.54 6.90
C ARG A 182 3.02 -2.54 7.15
N GLY A 183 2.38 -3.68 6.94
CA GLY A 183 0.92 -3.78 6.82
C GLY A 183 0.40 -3.45 5.43
N PHE A 184 -0.84 -2.95 5.37
CA PHE A 184 -1.53 -2.70 4.10
C PHE A 184 -0.72 -1.84 3.12
N PRO A 185 -0.60 -2.25 1.84
CA PRO A 185 0.23 -1.56 0.86
C PRO A 185 -0.30 -0.16 0.54
N ASP A 186 0.61 0.82 0.60
CA ASP A 186 0.32 2.18 0.16
C ASP A 186 0.25 2.26 -1.37
N LEU A 187 -0.23 3.40 -1.89
CA LEU A 187 -0.45 3.57 -3.32
C LEU A 187 0.84 3.33 -4.14
N ASN A 188 1.99 3.77 -3.63
CA ASN A 188 3.27 3.65 -4.32
C ASN A 188 3.79 2.22 -4.33
N THR A 189 3.61 1.47 -3.24
CA THR A 189 3.92 0.03 -3.20
C THR A 189 3.05 -0.72 -4.20
N ARG A 190 1.74 -0.42 -4.26
CA ARG A 190 0.83 -1.03 -5.25
C ARG A 190 1.20 -0.67 -6.68
N GLN A 191 1.58 0.59 -6.93
CA GLN A 191 2.05 1.02 -8.24
C GLN A 191 3.35 0.29 -8.63
N LEU A 192 4.30 0.12 -7.70
CA LEU A 192 5.53 -0.63 -7.94
C LEU A 192 5.23 -2.09 -8.31
N LEU A 193 4.34 -2.76 -7.58
CA LEU A 193 3.91 -4.13 -7.88
C LEU A 193 3.25 -4.24 -9.26
N TYR A 194 2.42 -3.26 -9.61
CA TYR A 194 1.83 -3.17 -10.95
C TYR A 194 2.91 -3.05 -12.05
N GLU A 195 3.91 -2.19 -11.85
CA GLU A 195 5.00 -2.01 -12.80
C GLU A 195 5.89 -3.26 -12.92
N ILE A 196 6.21 -3.92 -11.80
CA ILE A 196 6.95 -5.20 -11.79
C ILE A 196 6.23 -6.25 -12.63
N ARG A 197 4.92 -6.39 -12.43
CA ARG A 197 4.08 -7.30 -13.21
C ARG A 197 4.02 -6.90 -14.69
N ARG A 198 3.94 -5.60 -14.99
CA ARG A 198 3.94 -5.10 -16.37
C ARG A 198 5.26 -5.46 -17.09
N CYS A 199 6.39 -5.38 -16.39
CA CYS A 199 7.70 -5.76 -16.91
C CYS A 199 7.86 -7.28 -17.08
N ASN A 200 7.34 -8.09 -16.15
CA ASN A 200 7.39 -9.54 -16.23
C ASN A 200 6.10 -10.18 -15.70
N ALA A 201 5.14 -10.42 -16.61
CA ALA A 201 3.83 -10.98 -16.26
C ALA A 201 3.89 -12.46 -15.84
N GLY A 202 4.98 -13.17 -16.16
CA GLY A 202 5.19 -14.56 -15.77
C GLY A 202 5.76 -14.73 -14.37
N LEU A 203 6.23 -13.64 -13.75
CA LEU A 203 6.83 -13.68 -12.42
C LEU A 203 5.75 -13.91 -11.35
N LYS A 204 5.89 -14.98 -10.56
CA LYS A 204 4.97 -15.27 -9.45
C LYS A 204 5.20 -14.26 -8.32
N ILE A 205 4.09 -13.72 -7.80
CA ILE A 205 4.10 -12.79 -6.66
C ILE A 205 3.51 -13.52 -5.48
N PHE A 206 4.34 -13.80 -4.49
CA PHE A 206 3.96 -14.46 -3.26
C PHE A 206 3.70 -13.43 -2.15
N CYS A 207 2.73 -13.69 -1.26
CA CYS A 207 2.42 -12.85 -0.11
C CYS A 207 2.48 -13.65 1.19
N LEU A 208 3.43 -13.34 2.07
CA LEU A 208 3.55 -13.91 3.40
C LEU A 208 2.90 -12.98 4.42
N THR A 209 1.90 -13.50 5.13
CA THR A 209 1.10 -12.80 6.14
C THR A 209 0.82 -13.71 7.33
N ASP A 210 0.22 -13.18 8.39
CA ASP A 210 -0.15 -13.97 9.56
C ASP A 210 -1.23 -15.02 9.18
N TYR A 211 -1.32 -16.09 9.96
CA TYR A 211 -2.38 -17.08 9.81
C TYR A 211 -3.63 -16.55 10.53
N ASP A 212 -4.27 -15.53 9.97
CA ASP A 212 -5.48 -14.92 10.53
C ASP A 212 -6.50 -14.46 9.46
N ALA A 213 -7.62 -13.89 9.91
CA ALA A 213 -8.72 -13.48 9.05
C ALA A 213 -8.59 -12.05 8.49
N TYR A 214 -7.65 -11.24 8.97
CA TYR A 214 -7.50 -9.83 8.58
C TYR A 214 -6.68 -9.68 7.30
N ASP A 215 -5.67 -10.51 7.14
CA ASP A 215 -4.77 -10.43 6.00
C ASP A 215 -5.44 -10.84 4.69
N VAL A 216 -6.56 -11.53 4.80
CA VAL A 216 -7.33 -12.11 3.71
C VAL A 216 -8.07 -11.05 2.86
N ASP A 217 -8.13 -9.79 3.30
CA ASP A 217 -8.85 -8.70 2.63
C ASP A 217 -8.10 -8.06 1.42
N ASP A 218 -6.80 -8.30 1.20
CA ASP A 218 -6.06 -7.68 0.07
C ASP A 218 -6.14 -8.46 -1.25
N VAL A 219 -7.38 -8.57 -1.74
CA VAL A 219 -7.76 -9.24 -3.00
C VAL A 219 -7.40 -8.37 -4.23
N SER A 220 -6.63 -7.30 -4.05
CA SER A 220 -6.50 -6.23 -5.03
C SER A 220 -5.30 -6.35 -5.96
N ILE A 221 -4.36 -7.25 -5.66
CA ILE A 221 -3.16 -7.52 -6.46
C ILE A 221 -3.43 -8.74 -7.34
N ASP A 222 -3.43 -8.55 -8.66
CA ASP A 222 -3.67 -9.64 -9.60
C ASP A 222 -2.48 -10.63 -9.60
N ASN A 223 -2.75 -11.95 -9.73
CA ASN A 223 -1.77 -13.06 -9.62
C ASN A 223 -0.98 -13.09 -8.28
N LEU A 224 -1.56 -12.54 -7.21
CA LEU A 224 -1.02 -12.69 -5.86
C LEU A 224 -1.27 -14.12 -5.37
N CYS A 225 -0.21 -14.81 -4.94
CA CYS A 225 -0.29 -16.11 -4.30
C CYS A 225 -0.05 -15.97 -2.80
N TRP A 226 -1.09 -16.09 -1.99
CA TRP A 226 -0.98 -16.16 -0.53
C TRP A 226 -0.14 -17.37 -0.11
N LEU A 227 0.95 -17.12 0.60
CA LEU A 227 1.85 -18.12 1.13
C LEU A 227 1.42 -18.54 2.52
N ASN A 228 0.60 -19.57 2.56
CA ASN A 228 0.32 -20.29 3.78
C ASN A 228 1.39 -21.37 3.96
N LEU A 229 2.19 -21.23 5.01
CA LEU A 229 3.33 -22.13 5.27
C LEU A 229 2.86 -23.51 5.70
N PHE A 230 1.95 -23.56 6.67
CA PHE A 230 1.35 -24.81 7.16
C PHE A 230 0.14 -24.52 8.06
N PRO A 231 -0.78 -25.48 8.20
CA PRO A 231 -1.80 -25.44 9.24
C PRO A 231 -1.21 -25.44 10.67
N PRO A 232 -1.92 -24.88 11.67
CA PRO A 232 -1.47 -24.83 13.06
C PRO A 232 -1.08 -26.20 13.63
N GLU A 233 -1.85 -27.24 13.35
CA GLU A 233 -1.59 -28.61 13.82
C GLU A 233 -0.31 -29.20 13.25
N GLU A 234 0.02 -28.91 11.99
CA GLU A 234 1.28 -29.31 11.37
C GLU A 234 2.46 -28.56 12.01
N GLY A 235 2.29 -27.27 12.30
CA GLY A 235 3.30 -26.46 12.98
C GLY A 235 3.61 -26.95 14.40
N LEU A 236 2.58 -27.34 15.15
CA LEU A 236 2.73 -27.96 16.48
C LEU A 236 3.41 -29.33 16.39
N GLN A 237 3.00 -30.18 15.43
CA GLN A 237 3.60 -31.50 15.23
C GLN A 237 5.09 -31.40 14.90
N LYS A 238 5.47 -30.43 14.07
CA LYS A 238 6.86 -30.13 13.71
C LYS A 238 7.65 -29.42 14.81
N LYS A 239 6.99 -28.98 15.89
CA LYS A 239 7.55 -28.19 16.99
C LYS A 239 8.13 -26.84 16.57
N VAL A 240 7.65 -26.31 15.45
CA VAL A 240 8.06 -25.00 14.91
C VAL A 240 7.14 -23.88 15.38
N LEU A 241 5.95 -24.24 15.87
CA LEU A 241 5.05 -23.41 16.67
C LEU A 241 4.89 -24.00 18.07
N LYS A 242 4.62 -23.14 19.07
CA LYS A 242 4.29 -23.56 20.43
C LYS A 242 2.82 -23.29 20.72
N ASP A 243 2.23 -24.03 21.66
CA ASP A 243 0.83 -23.84 22.05
C ASP A 243 0.53 -22.42 22.56
N ILE A 244 1.51 -21.75 23.19
CA ILE A 244 1.36 -20.38 23.68
C ILE A 244 1.25 -19.34 22.55
N ASP A 245 1.72 -19.68 21.36
CA ASP A 245 1.71 -18.78 20.20
C ASP A 245 0.39 -18.87 19.41
N ILE A 246 -0.51 -19.77 19.82
CA ILE A 246 -1.79 -20.02 19.15
C ILE A 246 -2.93 -19.34 19.92
N SER A 247 -3.73 -18.57 19.19
CA SER A 247 -4.90 -17.87 19.72
C SER A 247 -6.19 -18.41 19.09
N LYS A 248 -7.30 -18.36 19.82
CA LYS A 248 -8.63 -18.73 19.28
C LYS A 248 -9.15 -17.66 18.32
N LEU A 249 -9.86 -18.10 17.28
CA LEU A 249 -10.62 -17.19 16.42
C LEU A 249 -11.80 -16.58 17.17
N THR A 250 -12.05 -15.31 16.89
CA THR A 250 -13.23 -14.60 17.38
C THR A 250 -14.40 -14.75 16.41
N LEU A 251 -15.63 -14.46 16.87
CA LEU A 251 -16.80 -14.39 15.99
C LEU A 251 -16.63 -13.36 14.86
N ARG A 252 -15.83 -12.31 15.09
CA ARG A 252 -15.51 -11.32 14.06
C ARG A 252 -14.63 -11.93 12.97
N ASP A 253 -13.63 -12.70 13.37
CA ASP A 253 -12.70 -13.38 12.45
C ASP A 253 -13.48 -14.35 11.54
N ILE A 254 -14.41 -15.13 12.09
CA ILE A 254 -15.29 -16.03 11.31
C ILE A 254 -16.11 -15.26 10.26
N ARG A 255 -16.72 -14.13 10.65
CA ARG A 255 -17.48 -13.29 9.70
C ARG A 255 -16.59 -12.71 8.59
N MET A 256 -15.36 -12.34 8.90
CA MET A 256 -14.40 -11.86 7.90
C MET A 256 -14.04 -12.97 6.92
N LEU A 257 -13.79 -14.19 7.40
CA LEU A 257 -13.54 -15.36 6.54
C LEU A 257 -14.73 -15.71 5.64
N ASP A 258 -15.96 -15.59 6.14
CA ASP A 258 -17.17 -15.82 5.34
C ASP A 258 -17.32 -14.77 4.23
N ASN A 259 -17.18 -13.48 4.57
CA ASN A 259 -17.22 -12.39 3.59
C ASN A 259 -16.12 -12.54 2.54
N PHE A 260 -14.93 -12.97 2.92
CA PHE A 260 -13.85 -13.26 1.99
C PHE A 260 -14.23 -14.38 1.02
N CYS A 261 -14.75 -15.51 1.53
CA CYS A 261 -15.16 -16.62 0.68
C CYS A 261 -16.20 -16.19 -0.36
N GLU A 262 -17.15 -15.35 0.02
CA GLU A 262 -18.14 -14.77 -0.91
C GLU A 262 -17.49 -13.85 -1.94
N THR A 263 -16.56 -13.00 -1.52
CA THR A 263 -15.84 -12.06 -2.38
C THR A 263 -14.96 -12.78 -3.41
N VAL A 264 -14.23 -13.81 -2.99
CA VAL A 264 -13.36 -14.59 -3.89
C VAL A 264 -14.18 -15.39 -4.90
N LYS A 265 -15.28 -16.03 -4.47
CA LYS A 265 -16.16 -16.80 -5.36
C LYS A 265 -16.88 -15.93 -6.39
N SER A 266 -17.19 -14.69 -6.04
CA SER A 266 -17.84 -13.73 -6.96
C SER A 266 -16.84 -12.97 -7.84
N SER A 267 -15.53 -13.06 -7.56
CA SER A 267 -14.50 -12.37 -8.32
C SER A 267 -14.17 -13.09 -9.63
N SER A 268 -14.20 -12.35 -10.74
CA SER A 268 -13.74 -12.82 -12.05
C SER A 268 -12.22 -12.73 -12.25
N LYS A 269 -11.48 -12.26 -11.25
CA LYS A 269 -10.03 -12.00 -11.34
C LYS A 269 -9.15 -13.24 -11.12
N PHE A 270 -9.66 -14.24 -10.41
CA PHE A 270 -8.87 -15.38 -9.95
C PHE A 270 -9.15 -16.62 -10.79
N ARG A 271 -8.13 -17.47 -10.91
CA ARG A 271 -8.29 -18.79 -11.52
C ARG A 271 -9.11 -19.67 -10.58
N ALA A 272 -9.85 -20.61 -11.16
CA ALA A 272 -10.66 -21.56 -10.39
C ALA A 272 -9.83 -22.32 -9.33
N SER A 273 -8.59 -22.69 -9.66
CA SER A 273 -7.67 -23.34 -8.72
C SER A 273 -7.29 -22.47 -7.53
N GLU A 274 -7.13 -21.16 -7.73
CA GLU A 274 -6.80 -20.20 -6.66
C GLU A 274 -8.02 -20.00 -5.75
N ILE A 275 -9.21 -19.84 -6.34
CA ILE A 275 -10.47 -19.72 -5.60
C ILE A 275 -10.69 -20.94 -4.70
N ILE A 276 -10.47 -22.15 -5.23
CA ILE A 276 -10.60 -23.41 -4.48
C ILE A 276 -9.60 -23.42 -3.32
N ALA A 277 -8.31 -23.20 -3.59
CA ALA A 277 -7.27 -23.24 -2.57
C ALA A 277 -7.53 -22.23 -1.43
N TRP A 278 -7.95 -21.01 -1.77
CA TRP A 278 -8.25 -19.98 -0.75
C TRP A 278 -9.52 -20.27 0.02
N THR A 279 -10.56 -20.81 -0.63
CA THR A 279 -11.79 -21.21 0.05
C THR A 279 -11.53 -22.37 1.00
N GLU A 280 -10.75 -23.37 0.57
CA GLU A 280 -10.32 -24.49 1.41
C GLU A 280 -9.52 -24.00 2.62
N TYR A 281 -8.57 -23.09 2.40
CA TYR A 281 -7.80 -22.48 3.47
C TYR A 281 -8.68 -21.74 4.49
N ALA A 282 -9.58 -20.87 4.04
CA ALA A 282 -10.47 -20.13 4.94
C ALA A 282 -11.41 -21.08 5.71
N ASN A 283 -11.91 -22.13 5.07
CA ASN A 283 -12.70 -23.16 5.75
C ASN A 283 -11.88 -23.97 6.74
N HIS A 284 -10.63 -24.29 6.41
CA HIS A 284 -9.71 -24.97 7.31
C HIS A 284 -9.46 -24.12 8.56
N MET A 285 -9.15 -22.83 8.39
CA MET A 285 -8.97 -21.89 9.50
C MET A 285 -10.22 -21.86 10.40
N LYS A 286 -11.42 -21.73 9.82
CA LYS A 286 -12.69 -21.80 10.59
C LYS A 286 -12.86 -23.12 11.34
N THR A 287 -12.49 -24.24 10.73
CA THR A 287 -12.62 -25.58 11.33
C THR A 287 -11.63 -25.79 12.48
N SER A 288 -10.38 -25.36 12.29
CA SER A 288 -9.33 -25.39 13.32
C SER A 288 -9.67 -24.46 14.50
N GLY A 289 -10.39 -23.37 14.25
CA GLY A 289 -10.82 -22.43 15.28
C GLY A 289 -9.70 -21.58 15.86
N VAL A 290 -8.52 -21.56 15.22
CA VAL A 290 -7.32 -20.91 15.75
C VAL A 290 -6.62 -20.02 14.72
N LYS A 291 -5.75 -19.15 15.22
CA LYS A 291 -4.87 -18.24 14.48
C LYS A 291 -3.49 -18.13 15.15
N TYR A 292 -2.47 -17.75 14.38
CA TYR A 292 -1.12 -17.51 14.88
C TYR A 292 -0.39 -16.46 14.03
N GLU A 293 0.62 -15.81 14.62
CA GLU A 293 1.48 -14.84 13.95
C GLU A 293 2.69 -15.54 13.31
N VAL A 294 3.12 -15.13 12.12
CA VAL A 294 4.30 -15.72 11.45
C VAL A 294 5.60 -15.49 12.23
N ASP A 295 5.66 -14.46 13.09
CA ASP A 295 6.77 -14.22 14.01
C ASP A 295 7.00 -15.39 14.98
N ALA A 296 5.97 -16.17 15.28
CA ALA A 296 6.08 -17.31 16.19
C ALA A 296 6.80 -18.52 15.55
N ILE A 297 6.94 -18.54 14.22
CA ILE A 297 7.54 -19.67 13.51
C ILE A 297 9.06 -19.68 13.72
N GLN A 298 9.54 -20.79 14.26
CA GLN A 298 10.97 -21.12 14.28
C GLN A 298 11.44 -21.49 12.86
N ASP A 299 12.64 -21.03 12.50
CA ASP A 299 13.28 -21.33 11.20
C ASP A 299 12.36 -21.06 9.98
N ILE A 300 11.64 -19.94 10.02
CA ILE A 300 10.67 -19.53 8.99
C ILE A 300 11.28 -19.52 7.59
N GLU A 301 12.57 -19.18 7.48
CA GLU A 301 13.34 -19.16 6.24
C GLU A 301 13.25 -20.49 5.46
N GLU A 302 13.45 -21.61 6.15
CA GLU A 302 13.47 -22.95 5.53
C GLU A 302 12.06 -23.37 5.09
N HIS A 303 11.07 -23.13 5.95
CA HIS A 303 9.67 -23.42 5.63
C HIS A 303 9.14 -22.58 4.47
N LEU A 304 9.52 -21.31 4.44
CA LEU A 304 9.18 -20.37 3.37
C LEU A 304 9.79 -20.82 2.05
N SER A 305 11.08 -21.14 2.05
CA SER A 305 11.80 -21.64 0.88
C SER A 305 11.19 -22.92 0.33
N ARG A 306 10.93 -23.91 1.19
CA ARG A 306 10.27 -25.17 0.80
C ARG A 306 8.91 -24.91 0.16
N ARG A 307 8.09 -24.06 0.78
CA ARG A 307 6.73 -23.78 0.29
C ARG A 307 6.75 -23.02 -1.05
N ILE A 308 7.66 -22.08 -1.21
CA ILE A 308 7.88 -21.39 -2.48
C ILE A 308 8.31 -22.39 -3.56
N GLY A 309 9.23 -23.31 -3.24
CA GLY A 309 9.68 -24.36 -4.14
C GLY A 309 8.56 -25.31 -4.60
N GLU A 310 7.60 -25.63 -3.73
CA GLU A 310 6.41 -26.44 -4.08
C GLU A 310 5.46 -25.71 -5.04
N LEU A 311 5.46 -24.38 -5.02
CA LEU A 311 4.53 -23.54 -5.76
C LEU A 311 5.11 -22.95 -7.06
N LEU A 312 6.43 -23.01 -7.25
CA LEU A 312 7.11 -22.55 -8.46
C LEU A 312 6.98 -23.57 -9.60
#